data_AF-A0A565BS09-F1
#
_entry.id   AF-A0A565BS09-F1
#
_cell.length_a   1.000
_cell.length_b   1.000
_cell.length_c   1.000
_cell.angle_alpha   90.00
_cell.angle_beta   90.00
_cell.angle_gamma   90.00
#
_symmetry.space_group_name_H-M   'P 1'
#
loop_
_entity.id
_entity.type
_entity.pdbx_description
1 polymer ?
#
loop_
_entity_poly.entity_id
_entity_poly.type
_entity_poly.pdbx_seq_one_letter_code
_entity_poly.pdbx_strand_id
1 'polypeptide(L)' 'MSSNKKLDLVRKYAIDDPTKTSAWKCSFCAKITNGGVQRAKQHLVGGFRNVTEFSKVPDHVKQEIKGFMLQKAEIKATT' A
#
# COMPACT_ATOMS: atom_id res chain seq x y z
N MET A 1 22.30 -12.88 1.15
CA MET A 1 21.53 -11.68 0.75
C MET A 1 20.19 -11.70 1.46
N SER A 2 20.18 -11.23 2.72
CA SER A 2 19.03 -11.33 3.61
C SER A 2 17.95 -10.36 3.17
N SER A 3 16.98 -10.85 2.39
CA SER A 3 15.73 -10.15 2.12
C SER A 3 14.96 -10.09 3.43
N ASN A 4 15.28 -9.07 4.24
CA ASN A 4 14.49 -8.64 5.38
C ASN A 4 13.12 -8.21 4.83
N LYS A 5 12.25 -9.18 4.53
CA LYS A 5 10.84 -8.96 4.21
C LYS A 5 10.19 -8.47 5.49
N LYS A 6 10.45 -7.21 5.84
CA LYS A 6 9.63 -6.43 6.77
C LYS A 6 8.24 -6.48 6.15
N LEU A 7 7.44 -7.42 6.65
CA LEU A 7 6.12 -7.83 6.19
C LEU A 7 5.41 -6.61 5.62
N ASP A 8 5.20 -6.53 4.30
CA ASP A 8 4.59 -5.36 3.67
C ASP A 8 3.26 -5.08 4.38
N LEU A 9 3.21 -4.02 5.20
CA LEU A 9 2.07 -3.68 6.07
C LEU A 9 0.75 -3.56 5.28
N VAL A 10 0.84 -3.30 3.98
CA VAL A 10 -0.33 -3.32 3.10
C VAL A 10 -1.04 -4.65 3.03
N ARG A 11 -0.36 -5.80 3.20
CA ARG A 11 -1.03 -7.11 3.26
C ARG A 11 -1.96 -7.26 4.47
N LYS A 12 -1.81 -6.43 5.49
CA LYS A 12 -2.74 -6.35 6.63
C LYS A 12 -4.06 -5.65 6.26
N TYR A 13 -4.01 -4.74 5.29
CA TYR A 13 -5.11 -3.82 4.95
C TYR A 13 -5.64 -3.98 3.51
N ALA A 14 -4.96 -4.79 2.70
CA ALA A 14 -5.33 -5.13 1.34
C ALA A 14 -4.85 -6.55 1.02
N ILE A 15 -5.66 -7.29 0.27
CA ILE A 15 -5.42 -8.68 -0.11
C ILE A 15 -5.12 -8.71 -1.60
N ASP A 16 -4.06 -9.40 -2.01
CA ASP A 16 -3.79 -9.64 -3.43
C ASP A 16 -4.80 -10.62 -4.02
N ASP A 17 -5.21 -10.36 -5.25
CA ASP A 17 -6.12 -11.25 -5.95
C ASP A 17 -5.34 -12.45 -6.53
N PRO A 18 -5.72 -13.70 -6.22
CA PRO A 18 -5.00 -14.87 -6.71
C PRO A 18 -5.13 -15.05 -8.23
N THR A 19 -6.14 -14.45 -8.86
CA THR A 19 -6.34 -14.52 -10.32
C THR A 19 -5.53 -13.47 -11.08
N LYS A 20 -5.17 -12.36 -10.41
CA LYS A 20 -4.43 -11.24 -11.00
C LYS A 20 -3.37 -10.76 -10.02
N THR A 21 -2.12 -11.13 -10.26
CA THR A 21 -0.96 -10.78 -9.43
C THR A 21 -0.76 -9.27 -9.23
N SER A 22 -1.31 -8.44 -10.14
CA SER A 22 -1.26 -6.98 -10.09
C SER A 22 -2.52 -6.32 -9.50
N ALA A 23 -3.52 -7.12 -9.11
CA ALA A 23 -4.77 -6.64 -8.53
C ALA A 23 -4.73 -6.81 -7.01
N TRP A 24 -5.11 -5.74 -6.31
CA TRP A 24 -5.14 -5.66 -4.86
C TRP A 24 -6.49 -5.17 -4.40
N LYS A 25 -7.17 -5.96 -3.58
CA LYS A 25 -8.44 -5.62 -2.99
C LYS A 25 -8.22 -4.91 -1.65
N CYS A 26 -8.72 -3.69 -1.52
CA CYS A 26 -8.69 -2.97 -0.26
C CYS A 26 -9.69 -3.56 0.74
N SER A 27 -9.26 -3.85 1.97
CA SER A 27 -10.14 -4.40 3.01
C SER A 27 -11.16 -3.39 3.55
N PHE A 28 -10.94 -2.09 3.36
CA PHE A 28 -11.83 -1.03 3.86
C PHE A 28 -12.97 -0.67 2.90
N CYS A 29 -12.67 -0.58 1.61
CA CYS A 29 -13.64 -0.16 0.59
C CYS A 29 -14.05 -1.28 -0.35
N ALA A 30 -13.48 -2.48 -0.17
CA ALA A 30 -13.64 -3.65 -1.04
C ALA A 30 -13.31 -3.41 -2.54
N LYS A 31 -12.77 -2.24 -2.89
CA LYS A 31 -12.41 -1.89 -4.26
C LYS A 31 -11.15 -2.65 -4.66
N ILE A 32 -11.16 -3.16 -5.89
CA ILE A 32 -10.00 -3.77 -6.52
C ILE A 32 -9.21 -2.66 -7.22
N THR A 33 -7.95 -2.52 -6.82
CA THR A 33 -6.98 -1.60 -7.42
C THR A 33 -6.03 -2.40 -8.30
N ASN A 34 -5.91 -2.03 -9.57
CA ASN A 34 -4.95 -2.63 -10.49
C ASN A 34 -3.68 -1.77 -10.55
N GLY A 35 -2.52 -2.42 -10.68
CA GLY A 35 -1.21 -1.75 -10.75
C GLY A 35 -0.29 -2.03 -9.56
N GLY A 36 -0.53 -3.15 -8.88
CA GLY A 36 0.35 -3.71 -7.85
C GLY A 36 0.28 -3.01 -6.50
N VAL A 37 1.14 -3.47 -5.58
CA VAL A 37 1.13 -3.08 -4.16
C VAL A 37 1.33 -1.58 -3.95
N GLN A 38 2.04 -0.89 -4.86
CA GLN A 38 2.30 0.54 -4.70
C GLN A 38 1.04 1.38 -4.90
N ARG A 39 0.16 1.00 -5.84
CA ARG A 39 -1.14 1.66 -6.00
C ARG A 39 -2.07 1.34 -4.84
N ALA A 40 -2.02 0.13 -4.29
CA ALA A 40 -2.73 -0.20 -3.06
C ALA A 40 -2.27 0.67 -1.87
N LYS A 41 -0.95 0.90 -1.73
CA LYS A 41 -0.38 1.84 -0.73
C LYS A 41 -0.92 3.26 -0.92
N GLN A 42 -0.87 3.78 -2.15
CA GLN A 42 -1.36 5.12 -2.49
C GLN A 42 -2.87 5.28 -2.24
N HIS A 43 -3.66 4.24 -2.56
CA HIS A 43 -5.10 4.21 -2.29
C HIS A 43 -5.42 4.34 -0.81
N LEU A 44 -4.67 3.65 0.05
CA LEU A 44 -4.85 3.65 1.49
C LEU A 44 -4.40 4.96 2.15
N VAL A 45 -3.27 5.52 1.72
CA VAL A 45 -2.76 6.80 2.26
C VAL A 45 -3.60 7.99 1.79
N GLY A 46 -4.08 7.97 0.54
CA GLY A 46 -4.76 9.09 -0.10
C GLY A 46 -3.79 10.19 -0.57
N GLY A 47 -4.32 11.22 -1.23
CA GLY A 47 -3.56 12.39 -1.70
C GLY A 47 -2.80 12.21 -3.02
N PHE A 48 -3.01 11.10 -3.75
CA PHE A 48 -2.39 10.85 -5.05
C PHE A 48 -3.40 11.07 -6.19
N ARG A 49 -3.13 12.01 -7.10
CA ARG A 49 -4.01 12.32 -8.26
C ARG A 49 -4.27 11.13 -9.18
N ASN A 50 -3.35 10.16 -9.20
CA ASN A 50 -3.37 9.02 -10.11
C ASN A 50 -4.11 7.79 -9.56
N VAL A 51 -4.57 7.84 -8.30
CA VAL A 51 -5.21 6.71 -7.63
C VAL A 51 -6.44 7.23 -6.89
N THR A 52 -7.58 6.54 -7.04
CA THR A 52 -8.77 6.89 -6.27
C THR A 52 -8.44 6.73 -4.79
N GLU A 53 -8.57 7.78 -3.99
CA GLU A 53 -8.36 7.68 -2.55
C GLU A 53 -9.61 7.12 -1.86
N PHE A 54 -9.41 6.43 -0.73
CA PHE A 54 -10.50 6.11 0.18
C PHE A 54 -10.44 7.02 1.40
N SER A 55 -11.30 8.04 1.42
CA SER A 55 -11.28 9.06 2.47
C SER A 55 -11.58 8.49 3.87
N LYS A 56 -12.36 7.40 3.95
CA LYS A 56 -12.77 6.73 5.20
C LYS A 56 -11.72 5.79 5.82
N VAL A 57 -10.49 5.73 5.29
CA VAL A 57 -9.42 4.98 5.99
C VAL A 57 -9.08 5.71 7.31
N PRO A 58 -8.96 5.01 8.45
CA PRO A 58 -8.54 5.61 9.71
C PRO A 58 -7.15 6.26 9.63
N ASP A 59 -6.97 7.41 10.27
CA ASP A 59 -5.70 8.16 10.23
C ASP A 59 -4.49 7.36 10.72
N HIS A 60 -4.67 6.53 11.75
CA HIS A 60 -3.63 5.62 12.23
C HIS A 60 -3.09 4.72 11.09
N VAL A 61 -3.98 4.17 10.28
CA VAL A 61 -3.60 3.29 9.16
C VAL A 61 -2.90 4.07 8.05
N LYS A 62 -3.39 5.28 7.74
CA LYS A 62 -2.74 6.20 6.78
C LYS A 62 -1.31 6.53 7.21
N GLN A 63 -1.13 6.90 8.47
CA GLN A 63 0.17 7.24 9.07
C GLN A 63 1.14 6.06 9.05
N GLU A 64 0.68 4.87 9.45
CA GLU A 64 1.48 3.65 9.48
C GLU A 64 2.00 3.27 8.07
N ILE A 65 1.13 3.31 7.06
CA ILE A 65 1.51 3.01 5.67
C ILE A 65 2.41 4.11 5.10
N LYS A 66 2.11 5.38 5.37
CA LYS A 66 2.92 6.52 4.90
C LYS A 66 4.33 6.46 5.47
N GLY A 67 4.48 6.17 6.77
CA GLY A 67 5.77 6.00 7.43
C GLY A 67 6.58 4.86 6.82
N PHE A 68 5.95 3.73 6.49
CA PHE A 68 6.62 2.64 5.80
C PHE A 68 7.07 3.02 4.38
N MET A 69 6.25 3.76 3.63
CA MET A 69 6.62 4.25 2.30
C MET A 69 7.84 5.17 2.35
N LEU A 70 7.87 6.08 3.32
CA LEU A 70 8.98 7.02 3.52
C LEU A 70 10.27 6.29 3.92
N GLN A 71 10.22 5.40 4.92
CA GLN A 71 11.37 4.58 5.32
C GLN A 71 11.95 3.80 4.13
N LYS A 72 11.08 3.21 3.30
CA LYS A 72 11.51 2.47 2.11
C LYS A 72 12.11 3.39 1.04
N ALA A 73 11.61 4.62 0.92
CA ALA A 73 12.16 5.61 0.00
C ALA A 73 13.54 6.10 0.46
N GLU A 74 13.73 6.32 1.76
CA GLU A 74 15.02 6.72 2.35
C GLU A 74 16.08 5.63 2.17
N ILE A 75 15.76 4.37 2.50
CA ILE A 75 16.67 3.23 2.27
C ILE A 75 17.11 3.14 0.81
N LYS A 76 16.20 3.44 -0.13
CA LYS A 76 16.48 3.42 -1.57
C LYS A 76 17.35 4.60 -2.02
N ALA A 77 17.34 5.72 -1.29
CA ALA A 77 18.11 6.91 -1.64
C ALA A 77 19.57 6.87 -1.11
N THR A 78 19.85 6.03 -0.10
CA THR A 78 21.18 5.91 0.53
C THR A 78 22.01 4.72 0.00
N THR A 79 21.51 3.98 -1.00
CA THR A 79 22.22 2.84 -1.63
C THR A 79 22.54 3.17 -3.08
#